data_AF-A0A2L0QVU7-F1
#
_entry.id   AF-A0A2L0QVU7-F1
#
_cell.length_a   1.000
_cell.length_b   1.000
_cell.length_c   1.000
_cell.angle_alpha   90.00
_cell.angle_beta   90.00
_cell.angle_gamma   90.00
#
_symmetry.space_group_name_H-M   'P 1'
#
loop_
_entity.id
_entity.type
_entity.pdbx_description
1 polymer ?
#
loop_
_entity_poly.entity_id
_entity_poly.type
_entity_poly.pdbx_seq_one_letter_code
_entity_poly.pdbx_strand_id
1 'polypeptide(L)'
;MADTFSSLIDAFKNVGVSKAYGSPIQLGGEEVIPVALVSFGFGGGGEAGQDGASGGGGGGMVLPLGVYRNIGGQVAFRPNTVVALVCLVPVITAVGAAVRKAIRAAKA
;
A
#
# COMPACT_ATOMS: atom_id res chain seq x y z
N MET A 1 5.50 -25.43 15.21
CA MET A 1 4.91 -25.07 13.89
C MET A 1 3.60 -24.30 14.05
N ALA A 2 2.76 -24.59 15.04
CA ALA A 2 1.58 -23.75 15.37
C ALA A 2 1.97 -22.34 15.85
N ASP A 3 3.02 -22.21 16.68
CA ASP A 3 3.38 -20.92 17.30
C ASP A 3 3.91 -19.86 16.32
N THR A 4 4.59 -20.29 15.26
CA THR A 4 5.09 -19.41 14.19
C THR A 4 3.97 -18.90 13.29
N PHE A 5 2.99 -19.75 13.01
CA PHE A 5 1.81 -19.37 12.23
C PHE A 5 0.90 -18.42 13.03
N SER A 6 0.71 -18.69 14.32
CA SER A 6 0.02 -17.78 15.24
C SER A 6 0.72 -16.43 15.33
N SER A 7 2.06 -16.41 15.45
CA SER A 7 2.85 -15.17 15.47
C SER A 7 2.74 -14.37 14.15
N LEU A 8 2.67 -15.05 13.01
CA LEU A 8 2.42 -14.44 11.71
C LEU A 8 1.00 -13.86 11.60
N ILE A 9 0.00 -14.57 12.11
CA ILE A 9 -1.39 -14.11 12.15
C ILE A 9 -1.54 -12.89 13.06
N ASP A 10 -0.87 -12.88 14.21
CA ASP A 10 -0.91 -11.75 15.14
C ASP A 10 -0.15 -10.54 14.58
N ALA A 11 0.97 -10.76 13.88
CA ALA A 11 1.60 -9.71 13.09
C ALA A 11 0.67 -9.19 11.99
N PHE A 12 -0.07 -10.06 11.29
CA PHE A 12 -0.98 -9.66 10.23
C PHE A 12 -2.17 -8.82 10.75
N LYS A 13 -2.78 -9.24 11.85
CA LYS A 13 -3.90 -8.54 12.51
C LYS A 13 -3.49 -7.16 13.03
N ASN A 14 -2.30 -7.03 13.60
CA ASN A 14 -1.79 -5.77 14.11
C ASN A 14 -1.35 -4.80 13.00
N VAL A 15 -1.05 -5.28 11.79
CA VAL A 15 -0.53 -4.47 10.69
C VAL A 15 -1.61 -4.07 9.67
N GLY A 16 -2.66 -4.88 9.47
CA GLY A 16 -3.60 -4.71 8.36
C GLY A 16 -4.68 -3.63 8.53
N VAL A 17 -5.26 -3.48 9.73
CA VAL A 17 -6.42 -2.58 9.94
C VAL A 17 -6.07 -1.35 10.76
N SER A 18 -5.22 -1.51 11.79
CA SER A 18 -4.86 -0.41 12.69
C SER A 18 -3.78 0.52 12.14
N LYS A 19 -3.00 0.11 11.12
CA LYS A 19 -2.04 1.01 10.44
C LYS A 19 -2.64 1.80 9.28
N ALA A 20 -3.81 1.41 8.79
CA ALA A 20 -4.43 2.10 7.67
C ALA A 20 -4.95 3.48 8.08
N TYR A 21 -5.36 3.63 9.35
CA TYR A 21 -5.80 4.87 9.95
C TYR A 21 -4.96 5.15 11.19
N GLY A 22 -4.26 6.28 11.21
CA GLY A 22 -3.52 6.74 12.38
C GLY A 22 -4.47 7.26 13.47
N SER A 23 -3.96 7.35 14.70
CA SER A 23 -4.67 8.03 15.78
C SER A 23 -4.94 9.50 15.40
N PRO A 24 -6.08 10.09 15.84
CA PRO A 24 -6.34 11.51 15.65
C PRO A 24 -5.21 12.35 16.24
N ILE A 25 -4.70 13.31 15.47
CA ILE A 25 -3.68 14.26 15.88
C ILE A 25 -4.16 15.69 15.61
N GLN A 26 -3.82 16.61 16.52
CA GLN A 26 -4.10 18.02 16.33
C GLN A 26 -3.00 18.66 15.49
N LEU A 27 -3.36 19.18 14.31
CA LEU A 27 -2.45 19.88 13.40
C LEU A 27 -3.08 21.22 13.02
N GLY A 28 -2.44 22.32 13.40
CA GLY A 28 -2.93 23.66 13.05
C GLY A 28 -4.30 24.03 13.64
N GLY A 29 -4.66 23.46 14.79
CA GLY A 29 -5.96 23.67 15.44
C GLY A 29 -7.09 22.79 14.91
N GLU A 30 -6.80 21.91 13.94
CA GLU A 30 -7.75 20.97 13.36
C GLU A 30 -7.43 19.53 13.78
N GLU A 31 -8.46 18.71 13.98
CA GLU A 31 -8.30 17.27 14.18
C GLU A 31 -8.10 16.58 12.83
N VAL A 32 -7.00 15.83 12.75
CA VAL A 32 -6.56 15.16 11.53
C VAL A 32 -6.34 13.68 11.80
N ILE A 33 -6.89 12.82 10.94
CA ILE A 33 -6.73 11.36 11.01
C ILE A 33 -5.90 10.92 9.80
N PRO A 34 -4.64 10.51 9.98
CA PRO A 34 -3.79 10.06 8.88
C PRO A 34 -4.29 8.76 8.25
N VAL A 35 -4.16 8.63 6.94
CA VAL A 35 -4.55 7.44 6.19
C VAL A 35 -3.39 6.94 5.33
N ALA A 36 -3.06 5.66 5.45
CA ALA A 36 -2.01 5.00 4.67
C ALA A 36 -2.47 3.65 4.12
N LEU A 37 -2.03 3.31 2.92
CA LEU A 37 -2.09 1.95 2.41
C LEU A 37 -0.86 1.20 2.95
N VAL A 38 -1.11 0.12 3.66
CA VAL A 38 -0.06 -0.76 4.18
C VAL A 38 -0.22 -2.12 3.52
N SER A 39 0.83 -2.56 2.85
CA SER A 39 0.91 -3.89 2.27
C SER A 39 2.18 -4.56 2.74
N PHE A 40 2.08 -5.83 3.06
CA PHE A 40 3.19 -6.65 3.52
C PHE A 40 2.93 -8.09 3.09
N GLY A 41 4.01 -8.80 2.79
CA GLY A 41 3.98 -10.16 2.30
C GLY A 41 5.17 -10.93 2.82
N PHE A 42 4.94 -12.19 3.11
CA PHE A 42 5.96 -13.14 3.54
C PHE A 42 5.93 -14.34 2.60
N GLY A 43 7.10 -14.81 2.18
CA GLY A 43 7.28 -16.02 1.39
C GLY A 43 8.16 -17.00 2.15
N GLY A 44 7.67 -18.21 2.38
CA GLY A 44 8.47 -19.31 2.93
C GLY A 44 9.19 -20.07 1.83
N GLY A 45 10.43 -20.47 2.08
CA GLY A 45 11.13 -21.49 1.30
C GLY A 45 10.99 -22.85 1.95
N GLY A 46 10.81 -23.90 1.14
CA GLY A 46 10.64 -25.27 1.61
C GLY A 46 11.89 -25.87 2.24
N GLU A 47 11.74 -27.10 2.73
CA GLU A 47 12.81 -27.88 3.36
C GLU A 47 13.92 -28.16 2.33
N ALA A 48 15.14 -27.81 2.71
CA ALA A 48 16.31 -28.28 2.02
C ALA A 48 16.57 -29.76 2.37
N GLY A 49 16.79 -30.61 1.38
CA GLY A 49 17.40 -31.93 1.59
C GLY A 49 18.81 -31.82 2.21
N GLN A 50 19.52 -32.93 2.40
CA GLN A 50 20.77 -33.00 3.18
C GLN A 50 21.86 -31.97 2.80
N ASP A 51 21.84 -31.39 1.58
CA ASP A 51 22.74 -30.32 1.12
C ASP A 51 22.03 -29.05 0.60
N GLY A 52 20.73 -28.87 0.85
CA GLY A 52 19.98 -27.72 0.32
C GLY A 52 20.08 -26.46 1.19
N ALA A 53 19.88 -25.29 0.57
CA ALA A 53 19.59 -24.05 1.29
C ALA A 53 18.07 -23.83 1.36
N SER A 54 17.53 -23.70 2.57
CA SER A 54 16.17 -23.17 2.80
C SER A 54 16.26 -21.67 3.02
N GLY A 55 15.32 -20.90 2.46
CA GLY A 55 15.31 -19.44 2.58
C GLY A 55 13.89 -18.89 2.58
N GLY A 56 13.54 -18.16 3.64
CA GLY A 56 12.33 -17.35 3.71
C GLY A 56 12.64 -15.87 3.50
N GLY A 57 11.68 -15.13 2.95
CA GLY A 57 11.77 -13.69 2.74
C GLY A 57 10.49 -12.98 3.13
N GLY A 58 10.60 -11.71 3.50
CA GLY A 58 9.47 -10.85 3.78
C GLY A 58 9.73 -9.44 3.26
N GLY A 59 8.67 -8.75 2.86
CA GLY A 59 8.73 -7.38 2.39
C GLY A 59 7.42 -6.65 2.65
N GLY A 60 7.46 -5.32 2.61
CA GLY A 60 6.27 -4.50 2.74
C GLY A 60 6.48 -3.09 2.21
N MET A 61 5.36 -2.41 1.99
CA MET A 61 5.29 -1.03 1.56
C MET A 61 4.25 -0.28 2.40
N VAL A 62 4.56 0.99 2.68
CA VAL A 62 3.64 1.93 3.33
C VAL A 62 3.52 3.14 2.42
N LEU A 63 2.29 3.46 2.01
CA LEU A 63 2.00 4.56 1.10
C LEU A 63 1.01 5.54 1.76
N PRO A 64 1.41 6.76 2.09
CA PRO A 64 0.55 7.73 2.76
C PRO A 64 -0.49 8.30 1.77
N LEU A 65 -1.73 7.81 1.85
CA LEU A 65 -2.80 8.20 0.92
C LEU A 65 -3.29 9.62 1.17
N GLY A 66 -3.28 10.08 2.41
CA GLY A 66 -3.79 11.39 2.77
C GLY A 66 -4.21 11.47 4.22
N VAL A 67 -5.09 12.42 4.52
CA VAL A 67 -5.61 12.64 5.86
C VAL A 67 -7.10 12.96 5.82
N TYR A 68 -7.86 12.46 6.78
CA TYR A 68 -9.18 13.02 7.08
C TYR A 68 -9.03 14.24 7.97
N ARG A 69 -9.92 15.20 7.76
CA ARG A 69 -9.90 16.52 8.33
C ARG A 69 -11.28 16.84 8.88
N ASN A 70 -11.37 17.27 10.13
CA ASN A 70 -12.62 17.63 10.78
C ASN A 70 -12.69 19.15 10.97
N ILE A 71 -13.46 19.83 10.12
CA ILE A 71 -13.68 21.28 10.19
C ILE A 71 -15.14 21.52 10.56
N GLY A 72 -15.38 21.94 11.81
CA GLY A 72 -16.72 22.31 12.27
C GLY A 72 -17.75 21.17 12.15
N GLY A 73 -17.33 19.91 12.34
CA GLY A 73 -18.19 18.73 12.25
C GLY A 73 -18.32 18.14 10.84
N GLN A 74 -17.69 18.73 9.83
CA GLN A 74 -17.62 18.16 8.48
C GLN A 74 -16.30 17.40 8.29
N VAL A 75 -16.41 16.12 7.98
CA VAL A 75 -15.27 15.25 7.67
C VAL A 75 -14.96 15.32 6.19
N ALA A 76 -13.76 15.75 5.83
CA ALA A 76 -13.27 15.79 4.45
C ALA A 76 -11.95 15.04 4.29
N PHE A 77 -11.82 14.25 3.22
CA PHE A 77 -10.55 13.60 2.88
C PHE A 77 -9.67 14.53 2.07
N ARG A 78 -8.43 14.74 2.52
CA ARG A 78 -7.38 15.45 1.78
C ARG A 78 -6.37 14.43 1.26
N PRO A 79 -6.39 14.11 -0.04
CA PRO A 79 -5.43 13.19 -0.63
C PRO A 79 -4.03 13.80 -0.68
N ASN A 80 -3.01 12.95 -0.59
CA ASN A 80 -1.64 13.31 -0.86
C ASN A 80 -1.44 13.44 -2.38
N THR A 81 -1.24 14.66 -2.87
CA THR A 81 -1.07 14.95 -4.30
C THR A 81 0.10 14.18 -4.92
N VAL A 82 1.21 14.00 -4.21
CA VAL A 82 2.36 13.26 -4.72
C VAL A 82 1.99 11.80 -4.96
N VAL A 83 1.32 11.17 -4.00
CA VAL A 83 0.86 9.77 -4.14
C VAL A 83 -0.18 9.65 -5.23
N ALA A 84 -1.13 10.58 -5.31
CA ALA A 84 -2.12 10.60 -6.38
C ALA A 84 -1.46 10.68 -7.77
N LEU A 85 -0.44 11.52 -7.95
CA LEU A 85 0.30 11.63 -9.21
C LEU A 85 1.06 10.35 -9.54
N VAL A 86 1.71 9.71 -8.56
CA VAL A 86 2.42 8.44 -8.76
C VAL A 86 1.45 7.32 -9.15
N CYS A 87 0.28 7.23 -8.51
CA CYS A 87 -0.76 6.26 -8.86
C CYS A 87 -1.32 6.45 -10.27
N LEU A 88 -1.21 7.64 -10.86
CA LEU A 88 -1.64 7.91 -12.24
C LEU A 88 -0.63 7.45 -13.29
N VAL A 89 0.64 7.24 -12.94
CA VAL A 89 1.70 6.85 -13.91
C VAL A 89 1.35 5.58 -14.71
N PRO A 90 0.86 4.47 -14.10
CA PRO A 90 0.45 3.28 -14.86
C PRO A 90 -0.69 3.57 -15.85
N VAL A 91 -1.64 4.44 -15.48
CA VAL A 91 -2.75 4.83 -16.36
C VAL A 91 -2.23 5.65 -17.53
N ILE A 92 -1.38 6.64 -17.27
CA ILE A 92 -0.79 7.51 -18.30
C ILE A 92 0.03 6.69 -19.29
N THR A 93 0.84 5.75 -18.80
CA THR A 93 1.66 4.87 -19.66
C THR A 93 0.81 3.91 -20.48
N ALA A 94 -0.23 3.31 -19.91
CA ALA A 94 -1.17 2.46 -20.63
C ALA A 94 -1.92 3.22 -21.73
N VAL A 95 -2.43 4.43 -21.44
CA VAL A 95 -3.09 5.30 -22.41
C VAL A 95 -2.11 5.70 -23.52
N GLY A 96 -0.89 6.12 -23.18
CA GLY A 96 0.14 6.46 -24.17
C GLY A 96 0.49 5.28 -25.08
N ALA A 97 0.61 4.07 -24.54
CA ALA A 97 0.85 2.86 -25.31
C ALA A 97 -0.33 2.50 -26.24
N ALA A 98 -1.56 2.66 -25.76
CA ALA A 98 -2.77 2.44 -26.55
C ALA A 98 -2.86 3.41 -27.73
N VAL A 99 -2.64 4.71 -27.48
CA VAL A 99 -2.60 5.74 -28.53
C VAL A 99 -1.50 5.43 -29.56
N ARG A 100 -0.30 5.05 -29.11
CA ARG A 100 0.79 4.67 -30.01
C ARG A 100 0.42 3.48 -30.90
N LYS A 101 -0.27 2.46 -30.36
CA LYS A 101 -0.74 1.31 -31.14
C LYS A 101 -1.80 1.73 -32.16
N ALA A 102 -2.77 2.55 -31.76
CA ALA A 102 -3.81 3.05 -32.66
C ALA A 102 -3.23 3.83 -33.84
N ILE A 103 -2.27 4.74 -33.59
CA ILE A 103 -1.60 5.50 -34.64
C ILE A 103 -0.83 4.58 -35.61
N ARG A 104 -0.15 3.54 -35.09
CA ARG A 104 0.56 2.58 -35.95
C ARG A 104 -0.39 1.75 -36.81
N ALA A 105 -1.53 1.35 -36.26
CA ALA A 105 -2.54 0.61 -37.01
C ALA A 105 -3.21 1.46 -38.11
N ALA A 106 -3.44 2.75 -37.85
CA ALA A 106 -4.01 3.66 -38.84
C ALA A 106 -3.03 4.06 -39.96
N LYS A 107 -1.72 3.83 -39.76
CA LYS A 107 -0.66 4.08 -40.76
C LYS A 107 -0.23 2.82 -41.50
N ALA A 108 -0.74 1.64 -41.11
CA ALA A 108 -0.54 0.37 -41.79
C ALA A 108 -1.65 0.16 -42.83
#